data_AF-A0A2D5E367-F1
#
_entry.id   AF-A0A2D5E367-F1
#
_cell.length_a   1.000
_cell.length_b   1.000
_cell.length_c   1.000
_cell.angle_alpha   90.00
_cell.angle_beta   90.00
_cell.angle_gamma   90.00
#
_symmetry.space_group_name_H-M   'P 1'
#
loop_
_entity.id
_entity.type
_entity.pdbx_description
1 polymer ?
#
loop_
_entity_poly.entity_id
_entity_poly.type
_entity_poly.pdbx_seq_one_letter_code
_entity_poly.pdbx_strand_id
1 'polypeptide(L)'
;MLRFGSSEGCILSRYRDNGRFAPFAGAGRVPNTESAKKRVRQNVKRRALNNWRKRRVKTQIKAFEAAITAKNLDQAETEFRKVQAVLDRIVCTGTIHRNTAARRKSRLSRHLRELKSAA
;
A
#
# COMPACT_ATOMS: atom_id res chain seq x y z
N MET A 1 -14.75 39.14 35.64
CA MET A 1 -16.06 38.55 36.00
C MET A 1 -16.38 37.51 34.93
N LEU A 2 -16.36 36.22 35.31
CA LEU A 2 -16.81 34.99 34.58
C LEU A 2 -16.06 34.68 33.25
N ARG A 3 -15.02 33.82 33.17
CA ARG A 3 -14.88 32.39 33.58
C ARG A 3 -16.04 31.48 33.11
N PHE A 4 -15.96 31.07 31.85
CA PHE A 4 -16.38 29.76 31.31
C PHE A 4 -15.14 29.25 30.55
N GLY A 5 -14.56 28.06 30.76
CA GLY A 5 -15.13 26.82 31.24
C GLY A 5 -14.87 25.75 30.18
N SER A 6 -13.89 24.88 30.45
CA SER A 6 -13.82 23.47 30.01
C SER A 6 -13.76 23.15 28.51
N SER A 7 -12.55 22.89 28.01
CA SER A 7 -12.15 21.59 27.41
C SER A 7 -10.74 21.63 26.78
N GLU A 8 -9.79 22.33 27.41
CA GLU A 8 -8.38 22.00 27.26
C GLU A 8 -8.13 20.67 27.98
N GLY A 9 -7.67 19.67 27.24
CA GLY A 9 -7.36 18.34 27.80
C GLY A 9 -7.94 17.18 27.01
N CYS A 10 -7.97 17.27 25.68
CA CYS A 10 -8.18 16.10 24.84
C CYS A 10 -7.02 15.12 25.04
N ILE A 11 -7.20 14.17 25.97
CA ILE A 11 -6.80 12.75 26.06
C ILE A 11 -5.49 12.28 25.37
N LEU A 12 -4.54 13.17 25.07
CA LEU A 12 -3.24 12.86 24.48
C LEU A 12 -2.08 13.02 25.47
N SER A 13 -2.38 13.29 26.74
CA SER A 13 -1.43 13.20 27.87
C SER A 13 -1.55 11.87 28.64
N ARG A 14 -2.06 10.83 27.97
CA ARG A 14 -2.17 9.46 28.53
C ARG A 14 -1.64 8.34 27.63
N TYR A 15 -0.90 8.68 26.57
CA TYR A 15 0.12 7.76 26.05
C TYR A 15 1.46 8.18 26.63
N ARG A 16 1.57 7.92 27.94
CA ARG A 16 2.82 7.78 28.66
C ARG A 16 3.69 6.84 27.82
N ASP A 17 4.80 7.36 27.31
CA ASP A 17 5.93 6.61 26.77
C ASP A 17 6.41 5.61 27.83
N ASN A 18 5.66 4.53 28.00
CA ASN A 18 6.09 3.33 28.70
C ASN A 18 6.79 2.51 27.63
N GLY A 19 8.12 2.55 27.64
CA GLY A 19 9.01 1.82 26.74
C GLY A 19 8.65 0.33 26.59
N ARG A 20 7.73 0.03 25.67
CA ARG A 20 7.36 -1.34 25.26
C ARG A 20 7.48 -1.57 23.75
N PHE A 21 8.09 -0.61 23.05
CA PHE A 21 8.73 -0.84 21.76
C PHE A 21 10.25 -0.76 21.92
N ALA A 22 10.80 -1.51 22.89
CA ALA A 22 12.16 -1.97 22.72
C ALA A 22 12.19 -2.84 21.45
N PRO A 23 13.05 -2.54 20.46
CA PRO A 23 13.31 -3.52 19.42
C PRO A 23 13.86 -4.74 20.13
N PHE A 24 13.17 -5.88 20.06
CA PHE A 24 13.77 -7.16 20.42
C PHE A 24 14.90 -7.44 19.42
N ALA A 25 16.03 -6.78 19.64
CA ALA A 25 17.32 -7.16 19.15
C ALA A 25 17.68 -8.47 19.88
N GLY A 26 17.93 -9.52 19.11
CA GLY A 26 18.64 -10.70 19.61
C GLY A 26 17.78 -11.75 20.31
N ALA A 27 16.90 -12.41 19.57
CA ALA A 27 16.64 -13.84 19.76
C ALA A 27 16.08 -14.41 18.45
N GLY A 28 16.96 -15.01 17.65
CA GLY A 28 16.57 -15.78 16.48
C GLY A 28 15.69 -16.94 16.93
N ARG A 29 14.37 -16.76 16.84
CA ARG A 29 13.40 -17.84 17.03
C ARG A 29 13.55 -18.81 15.85
N VAL A 30 14.54 -19.69 15.95
CA VAL A 30 14.63 -20.86 15.09
C VAL A 30 13.34 -21.66 15.27
N PRO A 31 12.76 -22.21 14.21
CA PRO A 31 11.53 -22.97 14.36
C PRO A 31 11.86 -24.29 15.08
N ASN A 32 11.37 -24.45 16.30
CA ASN A 32 11.66 -25.62 17.13
C ASN A 32 10.91 -26.88 16.66
N THR A 33 9.84 -26.73 15.88
CA THR A 33 9.05 -27.84 15.33
C THR A 33 9.26 -27.98 13.81
N GLU A 34 9.22 -29.21 13.31
CA GLU A 34 9.42 -29.50 11.88
C GLU A 34 8.37 -28.83 10.99
N SER A 35 7.12 -28.73 11.47
CA SER A 35 6.05 -27.99 10.80
C SER A 35 6.38 -26.50 10.66
N ALA A 36 6.97 -25.88 11.68
CA ALA A 36 7.37 -24.50 11.65
C ALA A 36 8.56 -24.26 10.70
N LYS A 37 9.56 -25.17 10.68
CA LYS A 37 10.68 -25.11 9.70
C LYS A 37 10.16 -25.16 8.27
N LYS A 38 9.17 -26.00 7.98
CA LYS A 38 8.49 -26.06 6.67
C LYS A 38 7.78 -24.74 6.34
N ARG A 39 7.05 -24.16 7.29
CA ARG A 39 6.33 -22.88 7.08
C ARG A 39 7.29 -21.72 6.79
N VAL A 40 8.43 -21.63 7.47
CA VAL A 40 9.45 -20.61 7.19
C VAL A 40 9.94 -20.72 5.74
N ARG A 41 10.33 -21.92 5.29
CA ARG A 41 10.79 -22.16 3.91
C ARG A 41 9.73 -21.77 2.86
N GLN A 42 8.47 -22.14 3.09
CA GLN A 42 7.37 -21.77 2.19
C GLN A 42 7.12 -20.26 2.18
N ASN A 43 7.16 -19.62 3.35
CA ASN A 43 6.92 -18.20 3.49
C ASN A 43 7.98 -17.36 2.79
N VAL A 44 9.26 -17.75 2.85
CA VAL A 44 10.34 -17.06 2.12
C VAL A 44 10.06 -17.06 0.61
N LYS A 45 9.73 -18.23 0.04
CA LYS A 45 9.40 -18.37 -1.39
C LYS A 45 8.19 -17.51 -1.79
N ARG A 46 7.08 -17.61 -1.03
CA ARG A 46 5.87 -16.83 -1.29
C ARG A 46 6.10 -15.33 -1.12
N ARG A 47 6.90 -14.92 -0.13
CA ARG A 47 7.24 -13.52 0.15
C ARG A 47 8.02 -12.91 -1.01
N ALA A 48 9.00 -13.62 -1.57
CA ALA A 48 9.77 -13.15 -2.72
C ALA A 48 8.86 -12.88 -3.94
N LEU A 49 8.00 -13.84 -4.29
CA LEU A 49 7.05 -13.71 -5.41
C LEU A 49 6.05 -12.57 -5.19
N ASN A 50 5.46 -12.48 -3.99
CA ASN A 50 4.50 -11.42 -3.66
C ASN A 50 5.16 -10.04 -3.66
N ASN A 51 6.41 -9.93 -3.24
CA ASN A 51 7.16 -8.69 -3.27
C ASN A 51 7.42 -8.24 -4.72
N TRP A 52 7.83 -9.16 -5.59
CA TRP A 52 8.01 -8.86 -7.02
C TRP A 52 6.71 -8.38 -7.68
N ARG A 53 5.59 -9.08 -7.45
CA ARG A 53 4.27 -8.68 -7.97
C ARG A 53 3.85 -7.28 -7.49
N LYS A 54 4.02 -7.00 -6.18
CA LYS A 54 3.70 -5.68 -5.60
C LYS A 54 4.60 -4.58 -6.17
N ARG A 55 5.89 -4.86 -6.35
CA ARG A 55 6.85 -3.93 -6.97
C ARG A 55 6.44 -3.59 -8.40
N ARG A 56 6.08 -4.60 -9.22
CA ARG A 56 5.61 -4.40 -10.59
C ARG A 56 4.43 -3.42 -10.67
N VAL A 57 3.43 -3.58 -9.80
CA VAL A 57 2.29 -2.65 -9.71
C VAL A 57 2.74 -1.25 -9.34
N LYS A 58 3.62 -1.12 -8.33
CA LYS A 58 4.13 0.18 -7.88
C LYS A 58 4.89 0.90 -8.99
N THR A 59 5.71 0.19 -9.76
CA THR A 59 6.46 0.76 -10.88
C THR A 59 5.53 1.29 -11.97
N GLN A 60 4.49 0.54 -12.35
CA GLN A 60 3.55 1.02 -13.37
C GLN A 60 2.73 2.23 -12.90
N ILE A 61 2.32 2.24 -11.62
CA ILE A 61 1.61 3.38 -11.04
C ILE A 61 2.51 4.64 -11.07
N LYS A 62 3.80 4.50 -10.74
CA LYS A 62 4.75 5.62 -10.83
C LYS A 62 4.91 6.15 -12.25
N ALA A 63 4.91 5.27 -13.26
CA ALA A 63 4.97 5.70 -14.66
C ALA A 63 3.74 6.52 -15.06
N PHE A 64 2.56 6.11 -14.59
CA PHE A 64 1.32 6.88 -14.77
C PHE A 64 1.34 8.22 -14.03
N GLU A 65 1.82 8.25 -12.78
CA GLU A 65 1.99 9.49 -12.00
C GLU A 65 2.95 10.46 -12.72
N ALA A 66 4.03 9.96 -13.32
CA ALA A 66 4.95 10.77 -14.13
C ALA A 66 4.25 11.37 -15.37
N ALA A 67 3.42 10.59 -16.07
CA ALA A 67 2.64 11.09 -17.20
C ALA A 67 1.63 12.18 -16.80
N ILE A 68 1.03 12.06 -15.61
CA ILE A 68 0.16 13.10 -15.04
C ILE A 68 0.96 14.39 -14.80
N THR A 69 2.15 14.29 -14.20
CA THR A 69 2.97 15.49 -13.92
C THR A 69 3.40 16.20 -15.21
N ALA A 70 3.61 15.45 -16.29
CA ALA A 70 3.93 15.99 -17.61
C ALA A 70 2.70 16.54 -18.37
N LYS A 71 1.47 16.38 -17.84
CA LYS A 71 0.19 16.80 -18.45
C LYS A 71 -0.09 16.22 -19.85
N ASN A 72 0.53 15.09 -20.20
CA ASN A 72 0.34 14.44 -21.51
C ASN A 72 -0.86 13.48 -21.45
N LEU A 73 -1.99 13.85 -22.08
CA LEU A 73 -3.23 13.06 -22.04
C LEU A 73 -3.09 11.69 -22.71
N ASP A 74 -2.52 11.62 -23.91
CA ASP A 74 -2.40 10.36 -24.68
C ASP A 74 -1.51 9.32 -23.99
N GLN A 75 -0.41 9.82 -23.40
CA GLN A 75 0.51 8.97 -22.62
C GLN A 75 -0.16 8.49 -21.33
N ALA A 76 -0.91 9.35 -20.64
CA ALA A 76 -1.62 8.99 -19.42
C ALA A 76 -2.68 7.91 -19.67
N GLU A 77 -3.42 7.97 -20.79
CA GLU A 77 -4.39 6.92 -21.16
C GLU A 77 -3.71 5.58 -21.45
N THR A 78 -2.62 5.62 -22.21
CA THR A 78 -1.86 4.43 -22.57
C THR A 78 -1.29 3.74 -21.32
N GLU A 79 -0.69 4.51 -20.42
CA GLU A 79 -0.16 4.00 -19.17
C GLU A 79 -1.26 3.48 -18.24
N PHE A 80 -2.43 4.14 -18.20
CA PHE A 80 -3.57 3.67 -17.43
C PHE A 80 -4.06 2.29 -17.88
N ARG A 81 -4.16 2.05 -19.20
CA ARG A 81 -4.51 0.72 -19.74
C ARG A 81 -3.50 -0.35 -19.32
N LYS A 82 -2.19 -0.03 -19.33
CA LYS A 82 -1.14 -0.94 -18.84
C LYS A 82 -1.29 -1.23 -17.35
N VAL A 83 -1.56 -0.22 -16.52
CA VAL A 83 -1.79 -0.39 -15.08
C VAL A 83 -2.97 -1.33 -14.82
N GLN A 84 -4.08 -1.15 -15.54
CA GLN A 84 -5.27 -2.00 -15.40
C GLN A 84 -4.95 -3.46 -15.69
N ALA A 85 -4.32 -3.75 -16.83
CA ALA A 85 -3.96 -5.11 -17.24
C ALA A 85 -3.05 -5.81 -16.22
N VAL A 86 -2.05 -5.09 -15.70
CA VAL A 86 -1.13 -5.62 -14.69
C VAL A 86 -1.84 -5.89 -13.36
N LEU A 87 -2.72 -4.98 -12.93
CA LEU A 87 -3.49 -5.14 -11.69
C LEU A 87 -4.38 -6.38 -11.74
N ASP A 88 -5.14 -6.56 -12.82
CA ASP A 88 -6.08 -7.68 -12.92
C ASP A 88 -5.38 -9.03 -12.96
N ARG A 89 -4.27 -9.12 -13.69
CA ARG A 89 -3.44 -10.34 -13.69
C ARG A 89 -2.94 -10.71 -12.29
N ILE A 90 -2.61 -9.72 -11.47
CA ILE A 90 -2.12 -9.95 -10.10
C ILE A 90 -3.27 -10.30 -9.15
N VAL A 91 -4.48 -9.78 -9.38
CA VAL A 91 -5.69 -10.17 -8.64
C VAL A 91 -6.01 -11.64 -8.86
N CYS A 92 -5.95 -12.14 -10.11
CA CYS A 92 -6.16 -13.56 -10.41
C CYS A 92 -5.21 -14.48 -9.63
N THR A 93 -3.96 -14.06 -9.40
CA THR A 93 -3.00 -14.83 -8.57
C THR A 93 -3.25 -14.77 -7.06
N GLY A 94 -4.25 -14.00 -6.60
CA GLY A 94 -4.60 -13.87 -5.18
C GLY A 94 -3.65 -13.02 -4.34
N THR A 95 -2.70 -12.30 -4.97
CA THR A 95 -1.72 -11.49 -4.23
C THR A 95 -2.34 -10.19 -3.69
N ILE A 96 -3.33 -9.64 -4.40
CA ILE A 96 -4.07 -8.44 -4.04
C ILE A 96 -5.56 -8.79 -4.08
N HIS A 97 -6.30 -8.39 -3.04
CA HIS A 97 -7.75 -8.60 -3.00
C HIS A 97 -8.47 -7.76 -4.08
N ARG A 98 -9.55 -8.29 -4.65
CA ARG A 98 -10.35 -7.65 -5.71
C ARG A 98 -10.77 -6.21 -5.35
N ASN A 99 -11.22 -5.99 -4.10
CA ASN A 99 -11.62 -4.66 -3.63
C ASN A 99 -10.44 -3.68 -3.57
N THR A 100 -9.23 -4.16 -3.24
CA THR A 100 -8.04 -3.31 -3.23
C THR A 100 -7.65 -2.90 -4.65
N ALA A 101 -7.79 -3.78 -5.62
CA ALA A 101 -7.59 -3.43 -7.03
C ALA A 101 -8.67 -2.45 -7.53
N ALA A 102 -9.95 -2.69 -7.22
CA ALA A 102 -11.05 -1.78 -7.57
C ALA A 102 -10.85 -0.36 -6.99
N ARG A 103 -10.46 -0.24 -5.72
CA ARG A 103 -10.12 1.06 -5.10
C ARG A 103 -8.98 1.78 -5.82
N ARG A 104 -7.93 1.04 -6.22
CA ARG A 104 -6.81 1.63 -6.97
C ARG A 104 -7.23 2.11 -8.35
N LYS A 105 -7.98 1.29 -9.10
CA LYS A 105 -8.53 1.67 -10.41
C LYS A 105 -9.38 2.94 -10.31
N SER A 106 -10.30 2.99 -9.35
CA SER A 106 -11.20 4.14 -9.13
C SER A 106 -10.43 5.44 -8.81
N ARG A 107 -9.37 5.37 -8.02
CA ARG A 107 -8.53 6.55 -7.73
C ARG A 107 -7.80 7.04 -8.97
N LEU A 108 -7.17 6.15 -9.73
CA LEU A 108 -6.43 6.52 -10.95
C LEU A 108 -7.37 7.06 -12.04
N SER A 109 -8.56 6.46 -12.20
CA SER A 109 -9.55 6.96 -13.15
C SER A 109 -10.07 8.36 -12.78
N ARG A 110 -10.23 8.63 -11.47
CA ARG A 110 -10.61 9.95 -10.99
C ARG A 110 -9.59 11.01 -11.39
N HIS A 111 -8.30 10.74 -11.18
CA HIS A 111 -7.23 11.66 -11.58
C HIS A 111 -7.18 11.89 -13.09
N LEU A 112 -7.35 10.84 -13.90
CA LEU A 112 -7.43 10.98 -15.36
C LEU A 112 -8.63 11.84 -15.78
N ARG A 113 -9.78 11.66 -15.12
CA ARG A 113 -10.97 12.47 -15.38
C ARG A 113 -10.76 13.94 -15.01
N GLU A 114 -10.12 14.20 -13.86
CA GLU A 114 -9.78 15.56 -13.41
C GLU A 114 -8.88 16.28 -14.43
N LEU A 115 -7.88 15.59 -14.98
CA LEU A 115 -7.05 16.14 -16.06
C LEU A 115 -7.86 16.42 -17.34
N LYS A 116 -8.74 15.50 -17.73
CA LYS A 116 -9.60 15.67 -18.92
C LYS A 116 -10.61 16.80 -18.79
N SER A 117 -11.10 17.07 -17.57
CA SER A 117 -12.06 18.16 -17.33
C SER A 117 -11.40 19.53 -17.19
N ALA A 118 -10.11 19.58 -16.87
CA ALA A 118 -9.34 20.81 -16.72
C ALA A 118 -8.69 21.28 -18.03
N ALA A 119 -8.67 20.40 -19.05
CA ALA A 119 -8.33 20.70 -20.43
C ALA A 119 -9.60 21.11 -21.20
#